data_AF-E9CQE7-F1
#
_entry.id   AF-E9CQE7-F1
#
_cell.length_a   1.000
_cell.length_b   1.000
_cell.length_c   1.000
_cell.angle_alpha   90.00
_cell.angle_beta   90.00
_cell.angle_gamma   90.00
#
_symmetry.space_group_name_H-M   'P 1'
#
loop_
_entity.id
_entity.type
_entity.pdbx_description
1 polymer ?
#
loop_
_entity_poly.entity_id
_entity_poly.type
_entity_poly.pdbx_seq_one_letter_code
_entity_poly.pdbx_strand_id
1 'polypeptide(L)' 'MKVAVINYSGSVGKTLVSTYLLAPRMKDVKFFSVETINQSATDLGIEDVVSFKGDDFSKLIED' A
#
# COMPACT_ATOMS: atom_id res chain seq x y z
N MET A 1 8.63 4.21 11.64
CA MET A 1 8.77 2.75 11.43
C MET A 1 8.32 2.45 10.01
N LYS A 2 9.00 1.59 9.26
CA LYS A 2 8.62 1.20 7.89
C LYS A 2 8.12 -0.25 7.90
N VAL A 3 7.01 -0.54 7.23
CA VAL A 3 6.40 -1.89 7.15
C VAL A 3 6.05 -2.20 5.71
N ALA A 4 6.42 -3.39 5.23
CA ALA A 4 6.05 -3.88 3.91
C ALA A 4 5.15 -5.11 4.06
N VAL A 5 3.98 -5.09 3.41
CA VAL A 5 3.03 -6.21 3.39
C VAL A 5 3.08 -6.86 2.02
N ILE A 6 3.74 -8.01 1.93
CA ILE A 6 3.99 -8.73 0.67
C ILE A 6 3.24 -10.06 0.62
N ASN A 7 2.82 -10.44 -0.58
CA ASN A 7 2.26 -11.77 -0.86
C ASN A 7 2.40 -12.10 -2.35
N TYR A 8 2.59 -13.38 -2.65
CA TYR A 8 2.72 -13.90 -4.02
C TYR A 8 1.39 -13.99 -4.79
N SER A 9 0.26 -14.01 -4.06
CA SER A 9 -1.08 -14.17 -4.62
C SER A 9 -1.92 -12.88 -4.49
N GLY A 10 -2.82 -12.70 -5.46
CA GLY A 10 -3.85 -11.66 -5.43
C GLY A 10 -4.93 -11.96 -4.38
N SER A 11 -5.65 -10.93 -3.95
CA SER A 11 -6.89 -11.05 -3.15
C SER A 11 -6.79 -11.73 -1.78
N VAL A 12 -5.58 -11.89 -1.21
CA VAL A 12 -5.37 -12.46 0.14
C VAL A 12 -5.65 -11.48 1.30
N GLY A 13 -6.10 -10.26 1.00
CA GLY A 13 -6.38 -9.24 2.02
C GLY A 13 -5.20 -8.37 2.45
N LYS A 14 -4.13 -8.26 1.65
CA LYS A 14 -3.00 -7.33 1.92
C LYS A 14 -3.49 -5.92 2.22
N THR A 15 -4.34 -5.39 1.34
CA THR A 15 -4.88 -4.03 1.44
C THR A 15 -5.70 -3.86 2.72
N LEU A 16 -6.52 -4.85 3.09
CA LEU A 16 -7.32 -4.80 4.32
C LEU A 16 -6.45 -4.79 5.59
N VAL A 17 -5.43 -5.64 5.65
CA VAL A 17 -4.51 -5.67 6.81
C VAL A 17 -3.71 -4.37 6.89
N SER A 18 -3.18 -3.88 5.77
CA SER A 18 -2.46 -2.61 5.73
C SER A 18 -3.35 -1.44 6.16
N THR A 19 -4.58 -1.36 5.64
CA THR A 19 -5.52 -0.26 5.88
C THR A 19 -6.12 -0.28 7.29
N TYR A 20 -6.66 -1.42 7.74
CA TYR A 20 -7.45 -1.46 8.98
C TYR A 20 -6.68 -1.91 10.22
N LEU A 21 -5.57 -2.65 10.05
CA LEU A 21 -4.74 -3.08 11.18
C LEU A 21 -3.52 -2.18 11.36
N LEU A 22 -2.74 -1.96 10.29
CA LEU A 22 -1.43 -1.31 10.41
C LEU A 22 -1.51 0.21 10.39
N ALA A 23 -2.19 0.81 9.41
CA ALA A 23 -2.24 2.26 9.24
C ALA A 23 -2.71 3.02 10.50
N PRO A 24 -3.78 2.61 11.22
CA PRO A 24 -4.26 3.32 12.41
C PRO A 24 -3.29 3.26 13.60
N ARG A 25 -2.32 2.35 13.56
CA ARG A 25 -1.31 2.16 14.61
C ARG A 25 0.02 2.84 14.27
N MET A 26 0.12 3.46 13.10
CA MET A 26 1.28 4.18 12.63
C MET A 26 0.93 5.66 12.54
N LYS A 27 1.57 6.49 13.38
CA LYS A 27 1.37 7.95 13.34
C LYS A 27 1.90 8.50 12.01
N ASP A 28 1.11 9.36 11.36
CA ASP A 28 1.48 10.09 10.13
C ASP A 28 2.01 9.16 9.01
N VAL A 29 1.31 8.06 8.74
CA VAL A 29 1.76 7.03 7.79
C VAL A 29 1.59 7.49 6.34
N LYS A 30 2.68 7.43 5.56
CA LYS A 30 2.63 7.52 4.09
C LYS A 30 2.30 6.14 3.52
N PHE A 31 1.17 6.02 2.84
CA PHE A 31 0.67 4.72 2.36
C PHE A 31 1.03 4.49 0.90
N PHE A 32 1.75 3.40 0.64
CA PHE A 32 2.19 3.02 -0.70
C PHE A 32 1.51 1.74 -1.15
N SER A 33 0.84 1.78 -2.31
CA SER A 33 0.26 0.58 -2.92
C SER A 33 1.04 0.24 -4.19
N VAL A 34 1.63 -0.96 -4.24
CA VAL A 34 2.38 -1.45 -5.40
C VAL A 34 1.63 -2.65 -5.96
N GLU A 35 0.97 -2.45 -7.11
CA GLU A 35 0.12 -3.48 -7.71
C GLU A 35 0.35 -3.59 -9.23
N THR A 36 0.03 -4.76 -9.79
CA THR A 36 0.09 -4.99 -11.25
C THR A 36 -1.18 -4.51 -11.96
N ILE A 37 -2.30 -4.49 -11.24
CA ILE A 37 -3.62 -4.00 -11.69
C ILE A 37 -4.09 -2.92 -10.72
N ASN A 38 -4.77 -1.88 -11.21
CA ASN A 38 -5.19 -0.76 -10.37
C ASN A 38 -6.39 -1.17 -9.48
N GLN A 39 -6.16 -1.67 -8.26
CA GLN A 39 -7.12 -1.54 -7.17
C GLN A 39 -6.57 -0.54 -6.15
N SER A 40 -7.20 0.63 -6.05
CA SER A 40 -6.70 1.72 -5.21
C SER A 40 -7.19 1.57 -3.78
N ALA A 41 -6.27 1.63 -2.81
CA ALA A 41 -6.59 1.67 -1.38
C ALA A 41 -7.37 2.95 -0.97
N THR A 42 -7.46 3.93 -1.87
CA THR A 42 -8.29 5.14 -1.75
C THR A 42 -9.77 4.79 -1.51
N ASP A 43 -10.27 3.71 -2.12
CA ASP A 43 -11.66 3.25 -1.94
C ASP A 43 -11.94 2.75 -0.52
N LEU A 44 -10.89 2.53 0.28
CA LEU A 44 -10.97 2.03 1.66
C LEU A 44 -10.79 3.14 2.71
N GLY A 45 -10.78 4.41 2.30
CA GLY A 45 -10.74 5.56 3.20
C GLY A 45 -9.35 5.93 3.72
N ILE A 46 -8.28 5.47 3.07
CA ILE A 46 -6.92 5.98 3.32
C ILE A 46 -6.72 7.24 2.47
N GLU A 47 -6.43 8.36 3.15
CA GLU A 47 -5.99 9.60 2.50
C GLU A 47 -4.51 9.48 2.10
N ASP A 48 -4.11 10.14 1.01
CA ASP A 48 -2.71 10.19 0.52
C ASP A 48 -2.08 8.83 0.14
N VAL A 49 -2.84 7.96 -0.52
CA VAL A 49 -2.30 6.73 -1.13
C VAL A 49 -1.47 7.08 -2.37
N VAL A 50 -0.19 6.77 -2.34
CA VAL A 50 0.66 6.80 -3.53
C VAL A 50 0.66 5.41 -4.17
N SER A 51 0.08 5.33 -5.36
CA SER A 51 -0.03 4.08 -6.12
C SER A 51 1.07 3.99 -7.16
N PHE A 52 1.79 2.86 -7.16
CA PHE A 52 2.79 2.51 -8.16
C PHE A 52 2.35 1.26 -8.90
N LYS A 53 2.54 1.25 -10.22
CA LYS A 53 2.51 0.01 -10.99
C LYS A 53 3.76 -0.82 -10.64
N GLY A 54 3.68 -2.15 -10.71
CA GLY A 54 4.82 -3.03 -10.38
C GLY A 54 6.15 -2.63 -11.04
N ASP A 55 6.12 -2.25 -12.33
CA ASP A 55 7.31 -1.82 -13.07
C ASP A 55 7.86 -0.46 -12.62
N ASP A 56 7.03 0.35 -11.97
CA ASP A 56 7.37 1.68 -11.45
C ASP A 56 7.89 1.63 -10.00
N PHE A 57 8.00 0.44 -9.39
CA PHE A 57 8.45 0.28 -8.00
C PHE A 57 9.80 0.96 -7.72
N SER A 58 10.72 0.94 -8.68
CA SER A 58 12.03 1.57 -8.54
C SER A 58 11.96 3.06 -8.19
N LYS A 59 10.89 3.76 -8.62
CA LYS A 59 10.68 5.19 -8.31
C LYS A 59 10.45 5.44 -6.82
N LEU A 60 9.97 4.43 -6.07
CA LEU A 60 9.82 4.52 -4.61
C LEU A 60 11.16 4.63 -3.88
N ILE A 61 12.26 4.14 -4.48
CA ILE A 61 13.59 4.17 -3.85
C ILE A 61 14.14 5.62 -3.80
N GLU A 62 13.68 6.48 -4.70
CA GLU A 62 14.14 7.86 -4.84
C GLU A 62 13.34 8.86 -3.99
N ASP A 63 12.28 8.42 -3.31
CA ASP A 63 11.28 9.22 -2.57
C ASP A 63 11.42 9.07 -1.03
#